data_AF-A0A2D6D337-F1
#
_entry.id   AF-A0A2D6D337-F1
#
_cell.length_a   1.000
_cell.length_b   1.000
_cell.length_c   1.000
_cell.angle_alpha   90.00
_cell.angle_beta   90.00
_cell.angle_gamma   90.00
#
_symmetry.space_group_name_H-M   'P 1'
#
loop_
_entity.id
_entity.type
_entity.pdbx_description
1 polymer ?
#
loop_
_entity_poly.entity_id
_entity_poly.type
_entity_poly.pdbx_seq_one_letter_code
_entity_poly.pdbx_strand_id
1 'polypeptide(L)'
;MPRIGSRIAASTAALLALWALSSAGADERELPPIVVTPSSYSIVQDAASAHEVDMREAANLPLLNNDVLRAVHMFPGVASNDFTARFHLRGSERTDVAVRLDGMALYEPFHLQDFGGPLSSIDRSVVGGATLLMGAYPVAYGSASAGVLDITTRSPGRERRAM
;
A
#
# COMPACT_ATOMS: atom_id res chain seq x y z
N MET A 1 30.44 11.16 -64.56
CA MET A 1 30.90 12.34 -63.77
C MET A 1 29.65 13.00 -63.18
N PRO A 2 29.58 13.51 -61.93
CA PRO A 2 30.51 13.50 -60.78
C PRO A 2 29.95 12.72 -59.55
N ARG A 3 30.81 12.35 -58.58
CA ARG A 3 30.43 11.72 -57.30
C ARG A 3 30.27 12.79 -56.21
N ILE A 4 29.12 12.76 -55.56
CA ILE A 4 28.73 13.56 -54.38
C ILE A 4 29.39 12.94 -53.15
N GLY A 5 30.03 13.76 -52.30
CA GLY A 5 30.26 13.38 -50.90
C GLY A 5 31.53 13.93 -50.26
N SER A 6 31.46 15.11 -49.64
CA SER A 6 32.40 15.53 -48.58
C SER A 6 31.90 16.77 -47.84
N ARG A 7 30.73 16.70 -47.20
CA ARG A 7 30.27 17.80 -46.32
C ARG A 7 29.86 17.38 -44.90
N ILE A 8 30.02 16.11 -44.51
CA ILE A 8 29.56 15.62 -43.20
C ILE A 8 30.70 15.55 -42.15
N ALA A 9 31.96 15.49 -42.56
CA ALA A 9 33.08 15.23 -41.63
C ALA A 9 33.44 16.41 -40.68
N ALA A 10 33.04 17.65 -41.00
CA ALA A 10 33.45 18.83 -40.24
C ALA A 10 32.58 19.11 -38.99
N SER A 11 31.37 18.53 -38.87
CA SER A 11 30.45 18.80 -37.74
C SER A 11 30.74 17.96 -36.48
N THR A 12 31.29 16.76 -36.61
CA THR A 12 31.46 15.84 -35.47
C THR A 12 32.57 16.29 -34.51
N ALA A 13 33.66 16.84 -35.05
CA ALA A 13 34.78 17.32 -34.23
C ALA A 13 34.41 18.57 -33.41
N ALA A 14 33.61 19.47 -33.98
CA ALA A 14 33.13 20.66 -33.29
C ALA A 14 32.15 20.30 -32.15
N LEU A 15 31.28 19.30 -32.36
CA LEU A 15 30.38 18.79 -31.33
C LEU A 15 31.11 18.12 -30.17
N LEU A 16 32.18 17.35 -30.45
CA LEU A 16 33.02 16.74 -29.43
C LEU A 16 33.80 17.78 -28.61
N ALA A 17 34.35 18.81 -29.27
CA ALA A 17 35.04 19.90 -28.59
C ALA A 17 34.09 20.73 -27.71
N LEU A 18 32.87 20.97 -28.18
CA LEU A 18 31.84 21.70 -27.43
C LEU A 18 31.33 20.88 -26.22
N TRP A 19 31.20 19.56 -26.36
CA TRP A 19 30.86 18.67 -25.25
C TRP A 19 31.95 18.66 -24.18
N ALA A 20 33.22 18.55 -24.57
CA ALA A 20 34.36 18.56 -23.65
C ALA A 20 34.49 19.88 -22.89
N LEU A 21 34.24 21.02 -23.54
CA LEU A 21 34.28 22.33 -22.90
C LEU A 21 33.10 22.56 -21.95
N SER A 22 31.93 21.98 -22.25
CA SER A 22 30.74 22.01 -21.40
C SER A 22 30.91 21.19 -20.10
N SER A 23 31.63 20.07 -20.17
CA SER A 23 31.89 19.21 -19.00
C SER A 23 33.00 19.72 -18.08
N ALA A 24 33.80 20.71 -18.51
CA ALA A 24 35.01 21.15 -17.80
C ALA A 24 34.73 21.98 -16.52
N GLY A 25 33.46 22.20 -16.16
CA GLY A 25 33.04 22.96 -14.97
C GLY A 25 32.09 22.20 -14.04
N ALA A 26 31.91 20.88 -14.24
CA ALA A 26 31.13 20.07 -13.32
C ALA A 26 31.95 19.89 -12.02
N ASP A 27 31.78 20.83 -11.10
CA ASP A 27 32.20 20.74 -9.71
C ASP A 27 31.69 19.40 -9.16
N GLU A 28 32.59 18.43 -8.96
CA GLU A 28 32.32 17.18 -8.24
C GLU A 28 31.97 17.55 -6.81
N ARG A 29 30.74 18.01 -6.62
CA ARG A 29 30.21 18.32 -5.30
C ARG A 29 30.12 17.01 -4.55
N GLU A 30 31.09 16.78 -3.69
CA GLU A 30 31.08 15.72 -2.70
C GLU A 30 29.81 15.94 -1.86
N LEU A 31 28.77 15.15 -2.16
CA LEU A 31 27.49 15.30 -1.48
C LEU A 31 27.67 14.80 -0.04
N PRO A 32 27.15 15.54 0.95
CA PRO A 32 27.16 15.05 2.32
C PRO A 32 26.42 13.70 2.38
N PRO A 33 26.95 12.71 3.11
CA PRO A 33 26.36 11.38 3.15
C PRO A 33 24.95 11.46 3.75
N ILE A 34 23.97 10.96 2.99
CA ILE A 34 22.61 10.75 3.50
C ILE A 34 22.64 9.47 4.33
N VAL A 35 22.67 9.61 5.65
CA VAL A 35 22.53 8.48 6.56
C VAL A 35 21.04 8.13 6.66
N VAL A 36 20.64 7.08 5.96
CA VAL A 36 19.32 6.47 6.14
C VAL A 36 19.37 5.58 7.37
N THR A 37 18.96 6.13 8.51
CA THR A 37 18.69 5.31 9.69
C THR A 37 17.36 4.59 9.47
N PRO A 38 17.33 3.25 9.38
CA PRO A 38 16.05 2.54 9.36
C PRO A 38 15.30 2.88 10.66
N SER A 39 13.98 3.00 10.58
CA SER A 39 13.16 2.99 11.79
C SER A 39 13.56 1.75 12.61
N SER A 40 13.77 1.91 13.91
CA SER A 40 14.14 0.80 14.78
C SER A 40 13.04 -0.26 14.72
N TYR A 41 13.24 -1.28 13.90
CA TYR A 41 12.37 -2.44 13.87
C TYR A 41 12.84 -3.36 15.00
N SER A 42 12.20 -3.27 16.16
CA SER A 42 12.29 -4.39 17.10
C SER A 42 11.61 -5.56 16.40
N ILE A 43 12.34 -6.65 16.16
CA ILE A 43 11.70 -7.94 15.94
C ILE A 43 11.08 -8.31 17.29
N VAL A 44 9.92 -7.73 17.57
CA VAL A 44 8.96 -8.31 18.50
C VAL A 44 8.76 -9.73 17.98
N GLN A 45 8.71 -10.70 18.89
CA GLN A 45 8.28 -12.05 18.58
C GLN A 45 6.78 -12.10 18.18
N ASP A 46 6.31 -11.13 17.40
CA ASP A 46 5.02 -11.21 16.76
C ASP A 46 5.22 -12.09 15.54
N ALA A 47 4.98 -13.40 15.73
CA ALA A 47 5.08 -14.38 14.66
C ALA A 47 4.16 -14.02 13.49
N ALA A 48 3.13 -13.19 13.74
CA ALA A 48 2.19 -12.76 12.73
C ALA A 48 2.77 -11.66 11.85
N SER A 49 2.72 -11.87 10.53
CA SER A 49 2.88 -10.79 9.55
C SER A 49 1.67 -9.85 9.66
N ALA A 50 1.74 -8.92 10.61
CA ALA A 50 0.70 -7.97 10.96
C ALA A 50 0.95 -6.62 10.28
N HIS A 51 -0.08 -6.07 9.66
CA HIS A 51 -0.08 -4.70 9.16
C HIS A 51 -1.29 -3.96 9.72
N GLU A 52 -1.07 -2.77 10.27
CA GLU A 52 -2.12 -1.99 10.90
C GLU A 52 -2.45 -0.75 10.08
N VAL A 53 -3.72 -0.38 10.07
CA VAL A 53 -4.25 0.86 9.49
C VAL A 53 -5.06 1.57 10.56
N ASP A 54 -4.66 2.78 10.95
CA ASP A 54 -5.53 3.70 11.68
C ASP A 54 -6.44 4.42 10.69
N MET A 55 -7.76 4.43 10.94
CA MET A 55 -8.70 5.06 10.01
C MET A 55 -8.61 6.58 9.95
N ARG A 56 -8.01 7.24 10.95
CA ARG A 56 -7.66 8.66 10.90
C ARG A 56 -6.55 8.92 9.88
N GLU A 57 -5.60 8.00 9.75
CA GLU A 57 -4.53 8.07 8.76
C GLU A 57 -5.06 7.70 7.37
N ALA A 58 -5.85 6.62 7.29
CA ALA A 58 -6.45 6.16 6.04
C ALA A 58 -7.37 7.20 5.39
N ALA A 59 -7.95 8.11 6.17
CA ALA A 59 -8.76 9.21 5.67
C ALA A 59 -7.98 10.21 4.78
N ASN A 60 -6.65 10.19 4.84
CA ASN A 60 -5.79 11.02 3.97
C ASN A 60 -5.34 10.26 2.71
N LEU A 61 -5.65 8.96 2.60
CA LEU A 61 -5.33 8.18 1.41
C LEU A 61 -6.37 8.45 0.31
N PRO A 62 -5.97 8.43 -0.98
CA PRO A 62 -6.88 8.63 -2.10
C PRO A 62 -7.71 7.36 -2.38
N LEU A 63 -8.48 6.91 -1.40
CA LEU A 63 -9.31 5.72 -1.47
C LEU A 63 -10.72 6.06 -1.95
N LEU A 64 -11.26 5.26 -2.87
CA LEU A 64 -12.66 5.35 -3.25
C LEU A 64 -13.53 5.15 -1.99
N ASN A 65 -14.41 6.11 -1.71
CA ASN A 65 -15.29 6.13 -0.53
C ASN A 65 -14.56 6.08 0.83
N ASN A 66 -13.23 6.27 0.89
CA ASN A 66 -12.45 6.06 2.11
C ASN A 66 -12.72 4.69 2.78
N ASP A 67 -12.84 3.66 1.94
CA ASP A 67 -13.22 2.31 2.34
C ASP A 67 -12.08 1.59 3.10
N VAL A 68 -12.40 1.04 4.28
CA VAL A 68 -11.46 0.31 5.13
C VAL A 68 -10.91 -0.95 4.44
N LEU A 69 -11.72 -1.66 3.65
CA LEU A 69 -11.25 -2.85 2.92
C LEU A 69 -10.34 -2.48 1.75
N ARG A 70 -10.44 -1.25 1.22
CA ARG A 70 -9.47 -0.76 0.22
C ARG A 70 -8.19 -0.25 0.83
N ALA A 71 -8.23 0.20 2.09
CA ALA A 71 -7.03 0.69 2.77
C ALA A 71 -5.94 -0.37 2.85
N VAL A 72 -6.30 -1.65 3.00
CA VAL A 72 -5.31 -2.74 3.06
C VAL A 72 -4.65 -3.07 1.72
N HIS A 73 -5.16 -2.55 0.60
CA HIS A 73 -4.58 -2.80 -0.73
C HIS A 73 -3.15 -2.27 -0.87
N MET A 74 -2.74 -1.33 -0.01
CA MET A 74 -1.39 -0.78 0.00
C MET A 74 -0.34 -1.73 0.58
N PHE A 75 -0.76 -2.82 1.24
CA PHE A 75 0.17 -3.71 1.93
C PHE A 75 0.82 -4.73 1.00
N PRO A 76 2.09 -5.07 1.22
CA PRO A 76 2.78 -6.09 0.45
C PRO A 76 2.09 -7.45 0.63
N GLY A 77 1.98 -8.21 -0.45
CA GLY A 77 1.30 -9.51 -0.42
C GLY A 77 -0.22 -9.45 -0.49
N VAL A 78 -0.81 -8.24 -0.49
CA VAL A 78 -2.21 -8.01 -0.84
C VAL A 78 -2.33 -7.81 -2.35
N ALA A 79 -3.22 -8.55 -2.98
CA ALA A 79 -3.54 -8.40 -4.37
C ALA A 79 -5.02 -8.04 -4.54
N SER A 80 -5.29 -7.05 -5.39
CA SER A 80 -6.61 -6.46 -5.59
C SER A 80 -6.69 -5.85 -6.99
N ASN A 81 -7.84 -5.29 -7.34
CA ASN A 81 -7.99 -4.48 -8.54
C ASN A 81 -8.73 -3.17 -8.19
N ASP A 82 -8.74 -2.23 -9.13
CA ASP A 82 -9.29 -0.89 -8.89
C ASP A 82 -10.82 -0.87 -8.81
N PHE A 83 -11.50 -1.91 -9.32
CA PHE A 83 -12.96 -1.98 -9.41
C PHE A 83 -13.61 -2.52 -8.13
N THR A 84 -12.97 -3.46 -7.45
CA THR A 84 -13.53 -4.17 -6.27
C THR A 84 -12.87 -3.75 -4.96
N ALA A 85 -13.63 -3.79 -3.85
CA ALA A 85 -13.08 -3.71 -2.50
C ALA A 85 -12.59 -5.08 -1.98
N ARG A 86 -12.81 -6.16 -2.75
CA ARG A 86 -12.31 -7.49 -2.42
C ARG A 86 -10.80 -7.57 -2.66
N PHE A 87 -10.10 -8.26 -1.77
CA PHE A 87 -8.68 -8.53 -1.90
C PHE A 87 -8.40 -10.01 -1.64
N HIS A 88 -7.20 -10.44 -2.01
CA HIS A 88 -6.67 -11.77 -1.71
C HIS A 88 -5.22 -11.63 -1.24
N LEU A 89 -4.73 -12.65 -0.53
CA LEU A 89 -3.43 -12.62 0.10
C LEU A 89 -2.54 -13.67 -0.54
N ARG A 90 -1.36 -13.28 -1.01
CA ARG A 90 -0.32 -14.20 -1.51
C ARG A 90 -0.85 -15.23 -2.53
N GLY A 91 -1.80 -14.85 -3.38
CA GLY A 91 -2.40 -15.72 -4.39
C GLY A 91 -3.53 -16.64 -3.91
N SER A 92 -4.06 -16.43 -2.70
CA SER A 92 -5.22 -17.15 -2.18
C SER A 92 -6.50 -16.86 -2.96
N GLU A 93 -7.55 -17.64 -2.70
CA GLU A 93 -8.90 -17.21 -3.04
C GLU A 93 -9.36 -16.09 -2.10
N ARG A 94 -10.36 -15.32 -2.54
CA ARG A 94 -10.93 -14.22 -1.74
C ARG A 94 -11.71 -14.75 -0.53
N THR A 95 -12.22 -15.97 -0.62
CA THR A 95 -12.97 -16.66 0.45
C THR A 95 -12.07 -17.16 1.58
N ASP A 96 -10.76 -17.21 1.34
CA ASP A 96 -9.77 -17.72 2.29
C ASP A 96 -9.31 -16.66 3.31
N VAL A 97 -9.75 -15.41 3.11
CA VAL A 97 -9.50 -14.28 4.01
C VAL A 97 -10.70 -14.06 4.91
N ALA A 98 -10.52 -14.17 6.21
CA ALA A 98 -11.57 -13.87 7.18
C ALA A 98 -11.61 -12.37 7.48
N VAL A 99 -12.75 -11.71 7.23
CA VAL A 99 -12.98 -10.32 7.65
C VAL A 99 -13.78 -10.33 8.95
N ARG A 100 -13.34 -9.57 9.94
CA ARG A 100 -13.96 -9.51 11.27
C ARG A 100 -14.17 -8.07 11.70
N LEU A 101 -15.24 -7.81 12.44
CA LEU A 101 -15.53 -6.54 13.07
C LEU A 101 -15.81 -6.79 14.56
N ASP A 102 -14.99 -6.22 15.43
CA ASP A 102 -15.06 -6.40 16.89
C ASP A 102 -15.13 -7.89 17.30
N GLY A 103 -14.36 -8.74 16.62
CA GLY A 103 -14.33 -10.19 16.86
C GLY A 103 -15.51 -10.98 16.29
N MET A 104 -16.42 -10.34 15.54
CA MET A 104 -17.48 -11.03 14.81
C MET A 104 -17.08 -11.24 13.35
N ALA A 105 -17.21 -12.45 12.83
CA ALA A 105 -16.96 -12.72 11.42
C ALA A 105 -18.02 -12.08 10.53
N LEU A 106 -17.58 -11.40 9.47
CA LEU A 106 -18.43 -10.82 8.45
C LEU A 106 -18.33 -11.64 7.17
N TYR A 107 -19.47 -12.14 6.69
CA TYR A 107 -19.56 -12.87 5.43
C TYR A 107 -19.89 -11.89 4.31
N GLU A 108 -19.01 -11.82 3.33
CA GLU A 108 -19.15 -10.94 2.16
C GLU A 108 -19.63 -9.51 2.51
N PRO A 109 -18.87 -8.75 3.33
CA PRO A 109 -19.27 -7.41 3.78
C PRO A 109 -19.13 -6.37 2.66
N PHE A 110 -19.83 -6.56 1.55
CA PHE A 110 -19.74 -5.75 0.34
C PHE A 110 -21.13 -5.34 -0.15
N HIS A 111 -21.27 -4.07 -0.54
CA HIS A 111 -22.40 -3.64 -1.34
C HIS A 111 -22.27 -4.17 -2.77
N LEU A 112 -23.40 -4.54 -3.38
CA LEU A 112 -23.45 -5.07 -4.76
C LEU A 112 -22.53 -6.28 -4.96
N GLN A 113 -22.57 -7.25 -4.03
CA GLN A 113 -21.73 -8.46 -4.06
C GLN A 113 -21.80 -9.21 -5.40
N ASP A 114 -23.00 -9.33 -5.99
CA ASP A 114 -23.24 -10.01 -7.27
C ASP A 114 -22.71 -9.21 -8.48
N PHE A 115 -22.36 -7.94 -8.27
CA PHE A 115 -21.78 -7.04 -9.26
C PHE A 115 -20.33 -6.68 -8.92
N GLY A 116 -19.64 -7.58 -8.22
CA GLY A 116 -18.20 -7.48 -7.97
C GLY A 116 -17.80 -6.73 -6.69
N GLY A 117 -18.75 -6.34 -5.83
CA GLY A 117 -18.45 -5.79 -4.51
C GLY A 117 -17.54 -4.54 -4.53
N PRO A 118 -17.92 -3.45 -5.22
CA PRO A 118 -17.07 -2.27 -5.39
C PRO A 118 -16.78 -1.51 -4.09
N LEU A 119 -17.67 -1.63 -3.09
CA LEU A 119 -17.61 -0.94 -1.81
C LEU A 119 -17.86 -1.93 -0.68
N SER A 120 -17.18 -1.77 0.45
CA SER A 120 -17.52 -2.49 1.68
C SER A 120 -18.83 -1.97 2.28
N SER A 121 -19.49 -2.84 3.04
CA SER A 121 -20.69 -2.51 3.82
C SER A 121 -20.36 -1.88 5.17
N ILE A 122 -19.09 -1.57 5.44
CA ILE A 122 -18.60 -1.03 6.70
C ILE A 122 -18.38 0.48 6.52
N ASP A 123 -19.13 1.28 7.27
CA ASP A 123 -18.96 2.73 7.23
C ASP A 123 -17.66 3.15 7.93
N ARG A 124 -16.85 3.98 7.27
CA ARG A 124 -15.57 4.45 7.83
C ARG A 124 -15.70 5.21 9.15
N SER A 125 -16.84 5.85 9.41
CA SER A 125 -17.05 6.70 10.59
C SER A 125 -17.14 5.88 11.88
N VAL A 126 -17.53 4.60 11.77
CA VAL A 126 -17.61 3.70 12.92
C VAL A 126 -16.30 2.97 13.18
N VAL A 127 -15.39 2.93 12.21
CA VAL A 127 -14.12 2.22 12.33
C VAL A 127 -13.07 3.07 13.06
N GLY A 128 -12.37 2.44 14.00
CA GLY A 128 -11.20 2.98 14.68
C GLY A 128 -9.91 2.63 13.93
N GLY A 129 -9.76 1.36 13.57
CA GLY A 129 -8.63 0.85 12.79
C GLY A 129 -8.86 -0.57 12.31
N ALA A 130 -7.90 -1.10 11.57
CA ALA A 130 -7.90 -2.48 11.11
C ALA A 130 -6.50 -3.09 11.13
N THR A 131 -6.41 -4.37 11.46
CA THR A 131 -5.16 -5.14 11.49
C THR A 131 -5.28 -6.32 10.53
N LEU A 132 -4.42 -6.37 9.53
CA LEU A 132 -4.29 -7.46 8.58
C LEU A 132 -3.21 -8.44 9.06
N LEU A 133 -3.59 -9.69 9.31
CA LEU A 133 -2.73 -10.79 9.74
C LEU A 133 -2.60 -11.79 8.59
N MET A 134 -1.41 -11.94 8.01
CA MET A 134 -1.17 -12.83 6.86
C MET A 134 -0.51 -14.18 7.22
N GLY A 135 -0.48 -14.54 8.50
CA GLY A 135 0.09 -15.79 8.99
C GLY A 135 0.32 -15.77 10.51
N ALA A 136 0.58 -16.94 11.09
CA ALA A 136 0.87 -17.16 12.52
C ALA A 136 -0.04 -16.40 13.51
N TYR A 137 -1.29 -16.18 13.12
CA TYR A 137 -2.30 -15.55 13.97
C TYR A 137 -2.85 -16.55 15.02
N PRO A 138 -3.31 -16.06 16.18
CA PRO A 138 -3.90 -16.88 17.23
C PRO A 138 -5.01 -17.83 16.75
N VAL A 139 -5.15 -18.97 17.43
CA VAL A 139 -6.20 -19.97 17.16
C VAL A 139 -7.63 -19.40 17.25
N ALA A 140 -7.82 -18.30 17.98
CA ALA A 140 -9.10 -17.59 18.08
C ALA A 140 -9.66 -17.13 16.72
N TYR A 141 -8.81 -17.00 15.71
CA TYR A 141 -9.22 -16.62 14.36
C TYR A 141 -9.70 -17.78 13.48
N GLY A 142 -9.63 -19.01 13.97
CA GLY A 142 -10.29 -20.18 13.37
C GLY A 142 -9.77 -20.55 11.97
N SER A 143 -10.70 -20.87 11.06
CA SER A 143 -10.45 -21.52 9.77
C SER A 143 -9.98 -20.60 8.65
N ALA A 144 -9.54 -19.38 8.94
CA ALA A 144 -8.91 -18.54 7.93
C ALA A 144 -7.65 -19.26 7.42
N SER A 145 -7.58 -19.54 6.11
CA SER A 145 -6.47 -20.29 5.51
C SER A 145 -5.41 -19.37 4.90
N ALA A 146 -5.78 -18.15 4.48
CA ALA A 146 -4.86 -17.17 3.91
C ALA A 146 -4.49 -16.04 4.88
N GLY A 147 -5.46 -15.56 5.67
CA GLY A 147 -5.24 -14.49 6.63
C GLY A 147 -6.53 -13.91 7.19
N VAL A 148 -6.37 -12.93 8.08
CA VAL A 148 -7.46 -12.31 8.83
C VAL A 148 -7.34 -10.80 8.72
N LEU A 149 -8.43 -10.12 8.38
CA LEU A 149 -8.59 -8.70 8.56
C LEU A 149 -9.47 -8.46 9.78
N ASP A 150 -8.87 -8.04 10.89
CA ASP A 150 -9.58 -7.72 12.12
C ASP A 150 -9.81 -6.21 12.22
N ILE A 151 -11.07 -5.81 12.19
CA ILE A 151 -11.50 -4.41 12.19
C ILE A 151 -12.04 -4.10 13.58
N THR A 152 -11.61 -2.97 14.14
CA THR A 152 -12.09 -2.51 15.45
C THR A 152 -12.90 -1.23 15.30
N THR A 153 -14.02 -1.15 16.00
CA THR A 153 -14.82 0.07 16.03
C THR A 153 -14.17 1.14 16.89
N ARG A 154 -14.50 2.39 16.59
CA ARG A 154 -14.03 3.54 17.36
C ARG A 154 -14.62 3.49 18.77
N SER A 155 -13.76 3.62 19.77
CA SER A 155 -14.20 3.78 21.16
C SER A 155 -15.04 5.06 21.34
N PRO A 156 -16.17 5.01 22.07
CA PRO A 156 -16.94 6.21 22.38
C PRO A 156 -16.07 7.17 23.21
N GLY A 157 -16.01 8.44 22.80
CA GLY A 157 -15.28 9.47 23.54
C GLY A 157 -15.80 9.57 24.99
N ARG A 158 -14.87 9.65 25.96
CA ARG A 158 -15.18 9.70 27.41
C ARG A 158 -16.14 10.83 27.80
N GLU A 159 -16.25 11.87 26.97
CA GLU A 159 -17.07 13.06 27.22
C GLU A 159 -18.59 12.78 27.14
N ARG A 160 -19.02 11.70 26.48
CA ARG A 160 -20.44 11.39 26.30
C ARG A 160 -21.07 10.51 27.39
N ARG A 161 -20.31 10.13 28.43
CA ARG A 161 -20.80 9.29 29.55
C ARG A 161 -20.97 10.04 30.88
N ALA A 162 -20.67 11.34 30.91
CA ALA A 162 -20.77 12.17 32.11
C ALA A 162 -21.99 13.11 32.09
N MET A 163 -23.10 12.68 31.48
CA MET A 163 -24.37 13.40 31.46
C MET A 163 -25.51 12.48 31.88
#